data_AF-A0A7S1WZ21-F1
#
_entry.id   AF-A0A7S1WZ21-F1
#
_cell.length_a   1.000
_cell.length_b   1.000
_cell.length_c   1.000
_cell.angle_alpha   90.00
_cell.angle_beta   90.00
_cell.angle_gamma   90.00
#
_symmetry.space_group_name_H-M   'P 1'
#
loop_
_entity.id
_entity.type
_entity.pdbx_description
1 polymer ?
#
loop_
_entity_poly.entity_id
_entity_poly.type
_entity_poly.pdbx_seq_one_letter_code
_entity_poly.pdbx_strand_id
1 'polypeptide(L)'
;KCGMDEGTAAGVARAGQLNVLRWVRGRGCPWDQWTCTAAAQGGHIEVLQWAREEGCPWDESTCAAAAGGGHEAVLRWAWEEGCAWDEETCVEAAEGGHLELLRLAREHGCP
;
A
#
# COMPACT_ATOMS: atom_id res chain seq x y z
N LYS A 1 -18.30 -24.12 -0.43
CA LYS A 1 -17.65 -23.08 -1.24
C LYS A 1 -16.67 -22.37 -0.32
N CYS A 2 -15.36 -22.66 -0.39
CA CYS A 2 -14.37 -21.78 0.24
C CYS A 2 -14.42 -20.48 -0.57
N GLY A 3 -15.18 -19.50 -0.08
CA GLY A 3 -15.31 -18.20 -0.71
C GLY A 3 -13.99 -17.47 -0.55
N MET A 4 -13.43 -16.98 -1.65
CA MET A 4 -12.34 -16.01 -1.58
C MET A 4 -12.90 -14.78 -0.87
N ASP A 5 -12.36 -14.46 0.29
CA ASP A 5 -12.69 -13.31 1.11
C ASP A 5 -11.69 -12.16 0.85
N GLU A 6 -11.94 -10.99 1.46
CA GLU A 6 -11.09 -9.79 1.30
C GLU A 6 -9.62 -10.07 1.70
N GLY A 7 -9.42 -10.92 2.71
CA GLY A 7 -8.09 -11.34 3.16
C GLY A 7 -7.29 -12.10 2.11
N THR A 8 -7.97 -12.79 1.18
CA THR A 8 -7.32 -13.44 0.03
C THR A 8 -6.66 -12.41 -0.89
N ALA A 9 -7.36 -11.32 -1.21
CA ALA A 9 -6.82 -10.26 -2.06
C ALA A 9 -5.63 -9.55 -1.38
N ALA A 10 -5.78 -9.20 -0.10
CA ALA A 10 -4.72 -8.57 0.69
C ALA A 10 -3.46 -9.45 0.81
N GLY A 11 -3.62 -10.76 1.05
CA GLY A 11 -2.49 -11.68 1.10
C GLY A 11 -1.73 -11.80 -0.23
N VAL A 12 -2.47 -11.86 -1.33
CA VAL A 12 -1.89 -11.88 -2.69
C VAL A 12 -1.18 -10.56 -3.01
N ALA A 13 -1.76 -9.44 -2.59
CA ALA A 13 -1.21 -8.11 -2.77
C ALA A 13 0.09 -7.92 -1.99
N ARG A 14 0.14 -8.35 -0.73
CA ARG A 14 1.35 -8.35 0.12
C ARG A 14 2.49 -9.16 -0.46
N ALA A 15 2.17 -10.23 -1.20
CA ALA A 15 3.14 -11.11 -1.84
C ALA A 15 3.59 -10.62 -3.22
N GLY A 16 3.02 -9.51 -3.73
CA GLY A 16 3.41 -8.93 -5.02
C GLY A 16 2.90 -9.70 -6.23
N GLN A 17 1.93 -10.60 -6.04
CA GLN A 17 1.50 -11.52 -7.08
C GLN A 17 0.41 -10.92 -7.98
N LEU A 18 0.76 -9.91 -8.78
CA LEU A 18 -0.17 -9.18 -9.65
C LEU A 18 -1.05 -10.10 -10.52
N ASN A 19 -0.47 -11.12 -11.15
CA ASN A 19 -1.21 -12.05 -11.99
C ASN A 19 -2.25 -12.87 -11.22
N VAL A 20 -1.94 -13.25 -9.98
CA VAL A 20 -2.87 -13.96 -9.10
C VAL A 20 -3.95 -12.99 -8.63
N LEU A 21 -3.59 -11.74 -8.33
CA LEU A 21 -4.54 -10.71 -7.91
C LEU A 21 -5.58 -10.42 -9.01
N ARG A 22 -5.13 -10.27 -10.26
CA ARG A 22 -6.00 -10.17 -11.44
C ARG A 22 -6.92 -11.37 -11.58
N TRP A 23 -6.39 -12.57 -11.36
CA TRP A 23 -7.16 -13.81 -11.48
C TRP A 23 -8.24 -13.93 -10.40
N VAL A 24 -7.94 -13.63 -9.13
CA VAL A 24 -8.95 -13.67 -8.05
C VAL A 24 -9.97 -12.55 -8.26
N ARG A 25 -9.54 -11.35 -8.70
CA ARG A 25 -10.45 -10.24 -9.00
C ARG A 25 -11.42 -10.56 -10.12
N GLY A 26 -10.96 -11.18 -11.21
CA GLY A 26 -11.81 -11.64 -12.30
C GLY A 26 -12.84 -12.69 -11.90
N ARG A 27 -12.69 -13.30 -10.72
CA ARG A 27 -13.66 -14.25 -10.14
C ARG A 27 -14.60 -13.61 -9.11
N GLY A 28 -14.56 -12.29 -8.97
CA GLY A 28 -15.37 -11.56 -8.00
C GLY A 28 -14.84 -11.65 -6.58
N CYS A 29 -13.53 -11.89 -6.39
CA CYS A 29 -12.93 -11.73 -5.07
C CYS A 29 -13.12 -10.28 -4.60
N PRO A 30 -13.72 -10.06 -3.41
CA PRO A 30 -13.81 -8.73 -2.83
C PRO A 30 -12.42 -8.23 -2.46
N TRP A 31 -12.31 -6.91 -2.37
CA TRP A 31 -11.15 -6.20 -1.85
C TRP A 31 -11.62 -4.96 -1.12
N ASP A 32 -10.73 -4.41 -0.31
CA ASP A 32 -10.91 -3.24 0.52
C ASP A 32 -9.57 -2.49 0.64
N GLN A 33 -9.53 -1.46 1.47
CA GLN A 33 -8.33 -0.63 1.64
C GLN A 33 -7.11 -1.44 2.10
N TRP A 34 -7.32 -2.54 2.82
CA TRP A 34 -6.25 -3.42 3.26
C TRP A 34 -5.50 -4.07 2.10
N THR A 35 -6.12 -4.21 0.92
CA THR A 35 -5.44 -4.72 -0.26
C THR A 35 -4.36 -3.75 -0.75
N CYS A 36 -4.67 -2.45 -0.79
CA CYS A 36 -3.70 -1.40 -1.11
C CYS A 36 -2.64 -1.28 0.00
N THR A 37 -3.05 -1.24 1.27
CA THR A 37 -2.13 -1.19 2.42
C THR A 37 -1.16 -2.37 2.42
N ALA A 38 -1.63 -3.57 2.11
CA ALA A 38 -0.80 -4.77 2.04
C ALA A 38 0.20 -4.73 0.87
N ALA A 39 -0.22 -4.27 -0.32
CA ALA A 39 0.69 -4.05 -1.45
C ALA A 39 1.78 -3.03 -1.10
N ALA A 40 1.39 -1.95 -0.41
CA ALA A 40 2.30 -0.91 0.02
C ALA A 40 3.31 -1.39 1.06
N GLN A 41 2.85 -2.16 2.05
CA GLN A 41 3.70 -2.79 3.06
C GLN A 41 4.72 -3.77 2.46
N GLY A 42 4.38 -4.43 1.35
CA GLY A 42 5.27 -5.33 0.62
C GLY A 42 6.17 -4.64 -0.40
N GLY A 43 6.00 -3.34 -0.63
CA GLY A 43 6.79 -2.56 -1.58
C GLY A 43 6.43 -2.82 -3.05
N HIS A 44 5.23 -3.32 -3.32
CA HIS A 44 4.82 -3.78 -4.64
C HIS A 44 4.08 -2.68 -5.42
N ILE A 45 4.83 -1.72 -5.98
CA ILE A 45 4.28 -0.57 -6.70
C ILE A 45 3.36 -0.96 -7.86
N GLU A 46 3.71 -1.97 -8.65
CA GLU A 46 2.92 -2.42 -9.81
C GLU A 46 1.56 -3.00 -9.37
N VAL A 47 1.53 -3.69 -8.23
CA VAL A 47 0.29 -4.21 -7.64
C VAL A 47 -0.57 -3.07 -7.15
N LEU A 48 0.03 -2.10 -6.46
CA LEU A 48 -0.68 -0.95 -5.92
C LEU A 48 -1.26 -0.06 -7.04
N GLN A 49 -0.49 0.20 -8.10
CA GLN A 49 -0.92 0.91 -9.30
C GLN A 49 -2.13 0.24 -9.94
N TRP A 50 -2.02 -1.05 -10.23
CA TRP A 50 -3.12 -1.79 -10.84
C TRP A 50 -4.36 -1.83 -9.94
N ALA A 51 -4.19 -2.05 -8.64
CA ALA A 51 -5.30 -2.04 -7.69
C ALA A 51 -6.01 -0.68 -7.67
N ARG A 52 -5.24 0.42 -7.71
CA ARG A 52 -5.77 1.78 -7.76
C ARG A 52 -6.56 2.05 -9.05
N GLU A 53 -6.02 1.65 -10.20
CA GLU A 53 -6.68 1.79 -11.51
C GLU A 53 -8.02 1.05 -11.57
N GLU A 54 -8.12 -0.11 -10.93
CA GLU A 54 -9.35 -0.91 -10.86
C GLU A 54 -10.35 -0.42 -9.78
N GLY A 55 -10.04 0.68 -9.10
CA GLY A 55 -10.90 1.29 -8.09
C GLY A 55 -10.86 0.58 -6.74
N CYS A 56 -9.73 -0.07 -6.39
CA CYS A 56 -9.49 -0.48 -5.01
C CYS A 56 -9.46 0.77 -4.12
N PRO A 57 -10.23 0.81 -3.02
CA PRO A 57 -10.12 1.88 -2.05
C PRO A 57 -8.73 1.84 -1.42
N TRP A 58 -8.30 3.00 -0.93
CA TRP A 58 -7.09 3.18 -0.15
C TRP A 58 -7.34 4.29 0.88
N ASP A 59 -6.46 4.40 1.86
CA ASP A 59 -6.48 5.40 2.91
C ASP A 59 -5.04 5.78 3.30
N GLU A 60 -4.90 6.69 4.25
CA GLU A 60 -3.63 7.18 4.78
C GLU A 60 -2.73 6.04 5.28
N SER A 61 -3.33 4.96 5.78
CA SER A 61 -2.59 3.76 6.20
C SER A 61 -1.82 3.10 5.05
N THR A 62 -2.19 3.33 3.78
CA THR A 62 -1.39 2.87 2.63
C THR A 62 -0.04 3.58 2.58
N CYS A 63 0.01 4.89 2.84
CA CYS A 63 1.23 5.66 2.94
C CYS A 63 2.05 5.25 4.17
N ALA A 64 1.40 5.11 5.33
CA ALA A 64 2.06 4.68 6.55
C ALA A 64 2.71 3.28 6.42
N ALA A 65 2.02 2.33 5.80
CA ALA A 65 2.56 1.00 5.54
C ALA A 65 3.75 0.98 4.58
N ALA A 66 3.75 1.83 3.53
CA ALA A 66 4.91 2.00 2.67
C ALA A 66 6.11 2.58 3.43
N ALA A 67 5.86 3.54 4.32
CA ALA A 67 6.87 4.16 5.15
C ALA A 67 7.49 3.17 6.16
N GLY A 68 6.67 2.40 6.88
CA GLY A 68 7.11 1.36 7.81
C GLY A 68 7.81 0.18 7.15
N GLY A 69 7.50 -0.09 5.87
CA GLY A 69 8.23 -1.06 5.05
C GLY A 69 9.51 -0.52 4.39
N GLY A 70 9.76 0.79 4.47
CA GLY A 70 10.95 1.41 3.87
C GLY A 70 10.87 1.57 2.36
N HIS A 71 9.66 1.55 1.80
CA HIS A 71 9.42 1.50 0.36
C HIS A 71 9.23 2.91 -0.22
N GLU A 72 10.33 3.66 -0.33
CA GLU A 72 10.33 5.07 -0.78
C GLU A 72 9.60 5.28 -2.12
N ALA A 73 9.85 4.42 -3.11
CA ALA A 73 9.21 4.51 -4.43
C ALA A 73 7.69 4.36 -4.34
N VAL A 74 7.20 3.49 -3.45
CA VAL A 74 5.77 3.30 -3.22
C VAL A 74 5.17 4.49 -2.49
N LEU A 75 5.83 4.97 -1.43
CA LEU A 75 5.35 6.13 -0.68
C LEU A 75 5.25 7.36 -1.57
N ARG A 76 6.29 7.64 -2.36
CA ARG A 76 6.32 8.80 -3.26
C ARG A 76 5.23 8.72 -4.32
N TRP A 77 5.05 7.55 -4.93
CA TRP A 77 3.97 7.35 -5.91
C TRP A 77 2.58 7.51 -5.27
N ALA A 78 2.35 6.92 -4.10
CA ALA A 78 1.06 7.02 -3.42
C ALA A 78 0.74 8.48 -3.08
N TRP A 79 1.73 9.24 -2.66
CA TRP A 79 1.56 10.67 -2.39
C TRP A 79 1.25 11.49 -3.64
N GLU A 80 1.99 11.29 -4.73
CA GLU A 80 1.75 11.96 -6.02
C GLU A 80 0.32 11.71 -6.54
N GLU A 81 -0.25 10.54 -6.25
CA GLU A 81 -1.61 10.12 -6.59
C GLU A 81 -2.68 10.57 -5.56
N GLY A 82 -2.28 11.28 -4.50
CA GLY A 82 -3.18 11.92 -3.55
C GLY A 82 -3.48 11.15 -2.26
N CYS A 83 -2.69 10.11 -1.93
CA CYS A 83 -2.67 9.57 -0.57
C CYS A 83 -2.04 10.60 0.37
N ALA A 84 -2.78 11.02 1.40
CA ALA A 84 -2.28 12.01 2.35
C ALA A 84 -1.22 11.37 3.25
N TRP A 85 -0.18 12.14 3.54
CA TRP A 85 0.72 11.83 4.65
C TRP A 85 0.10 12.34 5.94
N ASP A 86 0.13 11.50 6.95
CA ASP A 86 -0.27 11.82 8.31
C ASP A 86 0.89 11.60 9.29
N GLU A 87 0.67 11.93 10.56
CA GLU A 87 1.65 11.70 11.62
C GLU A 87 2.07 10.22 11.70
N GLU A 88 1.14 9.29 11.40
CA GLU A 88 1.38 7.85 11.39
C GLU A 88 2.46 7.47 10.37
N THR A 89 2.49 8.11 9.20
CA THR A 89 3.52 7.90 8.19
C THR A 89 4.93 8.17 8.71
N CYS A 90 5.11 9.24 9.50
CA CYS A 90 6.39 9.57 10.11
C CYS A 90 6.76 8.63 11.27
N VAL A 91 5.76 8.20 12.05
CA VAL A 91 5.96 7.21 13.13
C VAL A 91 6.42 5.87 12.55
N GLU A 92 5.73 5.36 11.54
CA GLU A 92 6.04 4.07 10.90
C GLU A 92 7.44 4.09 10.23
N ALA A 93 7.80 5.18 9.55
CA ALA A 93 9.16 5.34 9.01
C ALA A 93 10.23 5.26 10.12
N ALA A 94 9.96 5.84 11.29
CA ALA A 94 10.87 5.82 12.42
C ALA A 94 10.95 4.44 13.08
N GLU A 95 9.82 3.76 13.27
CA GLU A 95 9.75 2.41 13.83
C GLU A 95 10.43 1.36 12.92
N GLY A 96 10.26 1.49 11.60
CA GLY A 96 10.97 0.69 10.61
C GLY A 96 12.48 1.02 10.49
N GLY A 97 12.95 2.09 11.14
CA GLY A 97 14.34 2.53 11.09
C GLY A 97 14.75 3.17 9.76
N HIS A 98 13.78 3.63 8.97
CA HIS A 98 13.96 4.18 7.63
C HIS A 98 14.27 5.68 7.67
N LEU A 99 15.43 6.02 8.23
CA LEU A 99 15.88 7.40 8.47
C LEU A 99 15.85 8.32 7.24
N GLU A 100 16.23 7.83 6.06
CA GLU A 100 16.19 8.65 4.83
C GLU A 100 14.75 8.92 4.37
N LEU A 101 13.87 7.95 4.58
CA LEU A 101 12.45 8.05 4.27
C LEU A 101 11.75 9.03 5.23
N LEU A 102 12.15 9.04 6.52
CA LEU A 102 11.71 10.03 7.51
C LEU A 102 12.18 11.44 7.16
N ARG A 103 13.41 11.60 6.65
CA ARG A 103 13.90 12.90 6.16
C ARG A 103 13.08 13.39 4.98
N LEU A 104 12.85 12.51 4.01
CA LEU A 104 12.02 12.80 2.84
C LEU A 104 10.61 13.23 3.28
N ALA A 105 9.97 12.47 4.17
CA ALA A 105 8.66 12.81 4.71
C ALA A 105 8.65 14.21 5.37
N ARG A 106 9.70 14.55 6.12
CA ARG A 106 9.80 15.85 6.77
C ARG A 106 10.11 17.01 5.82
N GLU A 107 10.94 16.80 4.81
CA GLU A 107 11.24 17.82 3.78
C GLU A 107 9.99 18.24 3.01
N HIS A 108 9.04 17.33 2.90
CA HIS A 108 7.84 17.46 2.12
C HIS A 108 6.59 17.81 2.95
N GLY A 109 6.76 18.09 4.24
CA GLY A 109 5.72 18.68 5.08
C GLY A 109 4.85 17.69 5.85
N CYS A 110 5.32 16.47 6.12
CA CYS A 110 4.73 15.60 7.14
C CYS A 110 4.61 16.40 8.47
N PRO A 111 3.40 16.46 9.09
CA PRO A 111 3.14 17.27 10.27
C PRO A 111 3.99 16.91 11.51
#